data_AF-A0A139AKM0-F1
#
_entry.id   AF-A0A139AKM0-F1
#
_cell.length_a   1.000
_cell.length_b   1.000
_cell.length_c   1.000
_cell.angle_alpha   90.00
_cell.angle_beta   90.00
_cell.angle_gamma   90.00
#
_symmetry.space_group_name_H-M   'P 1'
#
loop_
_entity.id
_entity.type
_entity.pdbx_description
1 polymer ?
#
loop_
_entity_poly.entity_id
_entity_poly.type
_entity_poly.pdbx_seq_one_letter_code
_entity_poly.pdbx_strand_id
1 'polypeptide(L)'
;MASRTRPRTSRSPPPLHARRRVLFEAHGGGWVLGALEMGSSLKRELCRRADCVVVSVDYVLPPEYPFPYAQEQLFGVLKWLAEESDEGGVRRLGIDPGELYFLGFSAGANLLSER
;
A
#
# COMPACT_ATOMS: atom_id res chain seq x y z
N MET A 1 -2.94 18.98 -46.02
CA MET A 1 -3.44 18.50 -44.71
C MET A 1 -2.90 17.08 -44.49
N ALA A 2 -1.82 16.93 -43.71
CA ALA A 2 -1.24 15.61 -43.42
C ALA A 2 -1.76 15.12 -42.07
N SER A 3 -2.53 14.02 -42.10
CA SER A 3 -3.06 13.36 -40.91
C SER A 3 -1.90 12.77 -40.09
N ARG A 4 -1.66 13.32 -38.90
CA ARG A 4 -0.70 12.78 -37.92
C ARG A 4 -1.40 11.71 -37.09
N THR A 5 -1.35 10.47 -37.55
CA THR A 5 -1.68 9.31 -36.71
C THR A 5 -0.59 9.14 -35.65
N ARG A 6 -0.89 9.48 -34.39
CA ARG A 6 -0.04 9.13 -33.24
C ARG A 6 -0.18 7.61 -32.99
N PRO A 7 0.91 6.86 -32.81
CA PRO A 7 0.80 5.49 -32.34
C PRO A 7 0.30 5.51 -30.89
N ARG A 8 -0.86 4.91 -30.62
CA ARG A 8 -1.27 4.53 -29.27
C ARG A 8 -0.42 3.32 -28.87
N THR A 9 0.61 3.53 -28.08
CA THR A 9 1.24 2.41 -27.37
C THR A 9 0.32 2.01 -26.23
N SER A 10 -0.53 1.00 -26.43
CA SER A 10 -1.08 0.27 -25.29
C SER A 10 0.08 -0.53 -24.70
N ARG A 11 0.72 -0.02 -23.65
CA ARG A 11 1.58 -0.87 -22.83
C ARG A 11 0.65 -1.90 -22.19
N SER A 12 0.71 -3.14 -22.67
CA SER A 12 0.18 -4.26 -21.93
C SER A 12 0.80 -4.22 -20.52
N PRO A 13 0.00 -4.43 -19.45
CA PRO A 13 0.58 -4.53 -18.13
C PRO A 13 1.65 -5.62 -18.13
N PRO A 14 2.74 -5.44 -17.36
CA PRO A 14 3.77 -6.46 -17.26
C PRO A 14 3.11 -7.81 -16.93
N PRO A 15 3.61 -8.92 -17.49
CA PRO A 15 3.08 -10.25 -17.20
C PRO A 15 3.04 -10.45 -15.68
N LEU A 16 2.05 -11.18 -15.16
CA LEU A 16 1.80 -11.36 -13.72
C LEU A 16 3.06 -11.75 -12.93
N HIS A 17 4.02 -12.43 -13.56
CA HIS A 17 5.29 -12.86 -12.96
C HIS A 17 6.34 -11.73 -12.82
N ALA A 18 6.03 -10.51 -13.26
CA ALA A 18 6.87 -9.32 -13.13
C ALA A 18 6.28 -8.29 -12.14
N ARG A 19 5.14 -8.59 -11.50
CA ARG A 19 4.54 -7.75 -10.47
C ARG A 19 5.11 -8.11 -9.10
N ARG A 20 5.33 -7.09 -8.27
CA ARG A 20 5.95 -7.27 -6.95
C ARG A 20 4.91 -7.60 -5.87
N ARG A 21 5.34 -8.39 -4.89
CA ARG A 21 4.63 -8.68 -3.64
C ARG A 21 4.40 -7.38 -2.86
N VAL A 22 3.36 -7.36 -2.04
CA VAL A 22 3.01 -6.19 -1.22
C VAL A 22 3.17 -6.54 0.25
N LEU A 23 3.89 -5.70 0.99
CA LEU A 23 3.86 -5.71 2.45
C LEU A 23 3.13 -4.45 2.93
N PHE A 24 1.89 -4.63 3.38
CA PHE A 24 1.07 -3.56 3.93
C PHE A 24 1.44 -3.34 5.39
N GLU A 25 1.92 -2.14 5.71
CA GLU A 25 2.48 -1.82 7.02
C GLU A 25 1.66 -0.74 7.73
N ALA A 26 1.31 -1.03 8.98
CA ALA A 26 0.71 -0.06 9.90
C ALA A 26 1.62 0.10 11.13
N HIS A 27 2.03 1.34 11.38
CA HIS A 27 2.92 1.66 12.50
C HIS A 27 2.22 1.44 13.85
N GLY A 28 3.02 1.34 14.93
CA GLY A 28 2.50 1.29 16.30
C GLY A 28 2.25 2.68 16.88
N GLY A 29 2.17 2.76 18.21
CA GLY A 29 2.05 4.04 18.93
C GLY A 29 0.74 4.24 19.69
N GLY A 30 0.05 3.16 20.04
CA GLY A 30 -1.13 3.24 20.91
C GLY A 30 -2.24 4.11 20.33
N TRP A 31 -2.41 4.09 19.00
CA TRP A 31 -3.38 4.87 18.20
C TRP A 31 -3.22 6.39 18.26
N VAL A 32 -2.53 6.95 19.25
CA VAL A 32 -2.39 8.40 19.45
C VAL A 32 -1.03 8.90 18.97
N LEU A 33 -0.02 8.04 19.01
CA LEU A 33 1.34 8.32 18.58
C LEU A 33 1.66 7.52 17.31
N GLY A 34 2.77 7.89 16.68
CA GLY A 34 3.31 7.18 15.52
C GLY A 34 3.51 8.11 14.34
N ALA A 35 4.27 7.62 13.37
CA ALA A 35 4.54 8.33 12.12
C ALA A 35 5.05 7.35 11.07
N LEU A 36 4.91 7.71 9.81
CA LEU A 36 5.36 6.96 8.64
C LEU A 36 6.84 6.51 8.72
N GLU A 37 7.69 7.35 9.30
CA GLU A 37 9.14 7.20 9.38
C GLU A 37 9.59 6.16 10.41
N MET A 38 8.70 5.78 11.34
CA MET A 38 9.00 4.77 12.36
C MET A 38 9.42 3.47 11.68
N GLY A 39 10.61 2.97 12.03
CA GLY A 39 11.13 1.72 11.46
C GLY A 39 11.56 1.82 9.99
N SER A 40 11.82 3.01 9.45
CA SER A 40 12.19 3.17 8.03
C SER A 40 13.40 2.32 7.57
N SER A 41 14.37 2.05 8.46
CA SER A 41 15.49 1.14 8.19
C SER A 41 15.04 -0.31 7.99
N LEU A 42 14.16 -0.81 8.87
CA LEU A 42 13.56 -2.13 8.76
C LEU A 42 12.76 -2.26 7.45
N LYS A 43 11.93 -1.26 7.13
CA LYS A 43 11.11 -1.25 5.91
C LYS A 43 11.96 -1.34 4.65
N ARG A 44 13.02 -0.51 4.56
CA ARG A 44 13.97 -0.57 3.44
C ARG A 44 14.64 -1.92 3.31
N GLU A 45 15.03 -2.51 4.43
CA GLU A 45 15.65 -3.83 4.44
C GLU A 45 14.67 -4.94 4.02
N LEU A 46 13.40 -4.86 4.44
CA LEU A 46 12.33 -5.77 4.02
C LEU A 46 12.07 -5.66 2.52
N CYS A 47 11.92 -4.44 1.97
CA CYS A 47 11.79 -4.23 0.51
C CYS A 47 12.91 -4.96 -0.25
N ARG A 48 14.16 -4.81 0.22
CA ARG A 48 15.34 -5.37 -0.43
C ARG A 48 15.43 -6.88 -0.30
N ARG A 49 15.16 -7.43 0.88
CA ARG A 49 15.34 -8.87 1.16
C ARG A 49 14.18 -9.73 0.69
N ALA A 50 12.96 -9.21 0.72
CA ALA A 50 11.75 -9.95 0.33
C ALA A 50 11.32 -9.68 -1.12
N ASP A 51 12.03 -8.79 -1.83
CA ASP A 51 11.69 -8.29 -3.17
C ASP A 51 10.22 -7.85 -3.25
N CYS A 52 9.84 -6.99 -2.32
CA CYS A 52 8.47 -6.51 -2.17
C CYS A 52 8.39 -4.98 -2.19
N VAL A 53 7.18 -4.48 -2.42
CA VAL A 53 6.81 -3.08 -2.17
C VAL A 53 6.23 -3.00 -0.78
N VAL A 54 6.84 -2.20 0.09
CA VAL A 54 6.26 -1.86 1.40
C VAL A 54 5.34 -0.65 1.22
N VAL A 55 4.07 -0.82 1.58
CA VAL A 55 3.08 0.25 1.61
C VAL A 55 2.79 0.58 3.06
N SER A 56 3.43 1.64 3.56
CA SER A 56 3.18 2.17 4.90
C SER A 56 2.07 3.22 4.84
N VAL A 57 1.08 3.09 5.71
CA VAL A 57 -0.02 4.07 5.80
C VAL A 57 0.20 4.96 7.02
N ASP A 58 0.28 6.27 6.76
CA ASP A 58 0.24 7.30 7.80
C ASP A 58 -1.23 7.51 8.19
N TYR A 59 -1.74 6.61 9.03
CA TYR A 59 -3.16 6.57 9.33
C TYR A 59 -3.53 7.69 10.30
N VAL A 60 -4.76 8.18 10.16
CA VAL A 60 -5.29 9.28 10.98
C VAL A 60 -5.37 8.90 12.46
N LEU A 61 -5.10 9.86 13.33
CA LEU A 61 -4.97 9.63 14.76
C LEU A 61 -6.04 10.41 15.56
N PRO A 62 -6.55 9.86 16.69
CA PRO A 62 -7.24 10.63 17.72
C PRO A 62 -6.35 11.70 18.38
N PRO A 63 -6.96 12.77 18.94
CA PRO A 63 -8.41 12.97 19.09
C PRO A 63 -9.13 13.51 17.84
N GLU A 64 -8.41 14.01 16.84
CA GLU A 64 -8.99 14.61 15.63
C GLU A 64 -9.80 13.58 14.83
N TYR A 65 -9.31 12.35 14.78
CA TYR A 65 -9.96 11.22 14.10
C TYR A 65 -10.09 10.03 15.06
N PRO A 66 -11.14 9.98 15.90
CA PRO A 66 -11.35 8.87 16.83
C PRO A 66 -11.65 7.56 16.10
N PHE A 67 -11.78 6.47 16.85
CA PHE A 67 -12.33 5.23 16.28
C PHE A 67 -13.67 5.50 15.56
N PRO A 68 -13.93 4.94 14.36
CA PRO A 68 -13.15 3.93 13.61
C PRO A 68 -12.32 4.49 12.44
N TYR A 69 -12.01 5.79 12.41
CA TYR A 69 -11.46 6.44 11.20
C TYR A 69 -10.13 5.81 10.70
N ALA A 70 -9.24 5.41 11.61
CA ALA A 70 -8.00 4.72 11.24
C ALA A 70 -8.28 3.39 10.52
N GLN A 71 -9.22 2.58 11.03
CA GLN A 71 -9.64 1.32 10.40
C GLN A 71 -10.19 1.55 8.99
N GLU A 72 -11.10 2.52 8.87
CA GLU A 72 -11.73 2.84 7.58
C GLU A 72 -10.70 3.30 6.54
N GLN A 73 -9.73 4.12 6.96
CA GLN A 73 -8.65 4.56 6.08
C GLN A 73 -7.77 3.39 5.62
N LEU A 74 -7.33 2.54 6.55
CA LEU A 74 -6.52 1.36 6.20
C LEU A 74 -7.26 0.46 5.22
N PHE A 75 -8.55 0.21 5.45
CA PHE A 75 -9.40 -0.55 4.53
C PHE A 75 -9.56 0.13 3.17
N GLY A 76 -9.68 1.45 3.14
CA GLY A 76 -9.68 2.24 1.91
C GLY A 76 -8.39 2.05 1.10
N VAL A 77 -7.23 2.08 1.74
CA VAL A 77 -5.95 1.84 1.06
C VAL A 77 -5.84 0.39 0.57
N LEU A 78 -6.32 -0.59 1.34
CA LEU A 78 -6.34 -1.99 0.90
C LEU A 78 -7.20 -2.19 -0.35
N LYS A 79 -8.38 -1.55 -0.42
CA LYS A 79 -9.21 -1.52 -1.63
C LYS A 79 -8.45 -0.90 -2.79
N TRP A 80 -7.86 0.27 -2.59
CA TRP A 80 -7.08 0.95 -3.61
C TRP A 80 -5.90 0.09 -4.12
N LEU A 81 -5.23 -0.66 -3.25
CA LEU A 81 -4.16 -1.58 -3.65
C LEU A 81 -4.63 -2.70 -4.57
N ALA A 82 -5.89 -3.14 -4.41
CA ALA A 82 -6.51 -4.17 -5.24
C ALA A 82 -7.16 -3.62 -6.53
N GLU A 83 -7.25 -2.30 -6.70
CA GLU A 83 -7.87 -1.69 -7.87
C GLU A 83 -6.98 -1.78 -9.11
N GLU A 84 -7.54 -2.31 -10.21
CA GLU A 84 -6.84 -2.48 -11.49
C GLU A 84 -6.90 -1.26 -12.41
N SER A 85 -7.58 -0.18 -12.01
CA SER A 85 -7.66 1.06 -12.78
C SER A 85 -6.26 1.70 -12.92
N ASP A 86 -6.10 2.65 -13.86
CA ASP A 86 -4.83 3.37 -14.04
C ASP A 86 -4.45 4.23 -12.80
N GLU A 87 -5.43 4.55 -11.96
CA GLU A 87 -5.23 5.27 -10.70
C GLU A 87 -5.06 4.33 -9.50
N GLY A 88 -5.44 3.06 -9.65
CA GLY A 88 -5.36 2.02 -8.63
C GLY A 88 -3.93 1.53 -8.37
N GLY A 89 -3.73 0.95 -7.19
CA GLY A 89 -2.43 0.53 -6.70
C GLY A 89 -1.76 -0.53 -7.57
N VAL A 90 -2.54 -1.46 -8.15
CA VAL A 90 -2.04 -2.51 -9.06
C VAL A 90 -1.18 -1.91 -10.17
N ARG A 91 -1.71 -0.89 -10.85
CA ARG A 91 -1.02 -0.26 -11.99
C ARG A 91 -0.03 0.80 -11.53
N ARG A 92 -0.37 1.62 -10.54
CA ARG A 92 0.50 2.69 -10.04
C ARG A 92 1.80 2.16 -9.45
N LEU A 93 1.76 1.01 -8.77
CA LEU A 93 2.91 0.44 -8.06
C LEU A 93 3.49 -0.81 -8.74
N GLY A 94 2.81 -1.37 -9.76
CA GLY A 94 3.27 -2.59 -10.42
C GLY A 94 3.27 -3.80 -9.47
N ILE A 95 2.23 -3.90 -8.65
CA ILE A 95 2.11 -4.89 -7.56
C ILE A 95 1.10 -5.99 -7.90
N ASP A 96 1.23 -7.13 -7.23
CA ASP A 96 0.27 -8.23 -7.28
C ASP A 96 -0.55 -8.30 -5.97
N PRO A 97 -1.85 -7.96 -5.99
CA PRO A 97 -2.72 -8.09 -4.81
C PRO A 97 -2.87 -9.53 -4.31
N GLY A 98 -2.61 -10.54 -5.16
CA GLY A 98 -2.60 -11.95 -4.76
C GLY A 98 -1.46 -12.31 -3.80
N GLU A 99 -0.41 -11.47 -3.75
CA GLU A 99 0.77 -11.62 -2.90
C GLU A 99 0.83 -10.49 -1.84
N LEU A 100 -0.27 -10.32 -1.10
CA LEU A 100 -0.42 -9.32 -0.04
C LEU A 100 -0.12 -9.91 1.34
N TYR A 101 0.79 -9.26 2.06
CA TYR A 101 1.21 -9.62 3.41
C TYR A 101 1.04 -8.43 4.35
N PHE A 102 0.78 -8.69 5.63
CA PHE A 102 0.58 -7.66 6.65
C PHE A 102 1.76 -7.58 7.61
N LEU A 103 2.15 -6.36 7.95
CA LEU A 103 3.10 -6.07 9.02
C LEU A 103 2.51 -4.98 9.92
N GLY A 104 2.42 -5.25 11.21
CA GLY A 104 2.01 -4.24 12.17
C GLY A 104 2.74 -4.41 13.49
N PHE A 105 2.84 -3.31 14.25
CA PHE A 105 3.43 -3.31 15.58
C PHE A 105 2.43 -2.73 16.59
N SER A 106 2.20 -3.41 17.72
CA SER A 106 1.31 -2.91 18.79
C SER A 106 -0.06 -2.48 18.25
N ALA A 107 -0.45 -1.19 18.37
CA ALA A 107 -1.68 -0.64 17.82
C ALA A 107 -1.87 -0.91 16.33
N GLY A 108 -0.81 -0.81 15.51
CA GLY A 108 -0.87 -1.15 14.09
C GLY A 108 -1.14 -2.64 13.85
N ALA A 109 -0.59 -3.53 14.69
CA ALA A 109 -0.92 -4.96 14.61
C ALA A 109 -2.38 -5.22 14.99
N ASN A 110 -2.89 -4.52 16.01
CA ASN A 110 -4.31 -4.59 16.37
C ASN A 110 -5.21 -4.13 15.22
N LEU A 111 -4.92 -2.96 14.62
CA LEU A 111 -5.69 -2.43 13.48
C LEU A 111 -5.73 -3.39 12.28
N LEU A 112 -4.64 -4.12 12.02
CA LEU A 112 -4.57 -5.11 10.92
C LEU A 112 -5.14 -6.49 11.28
N SER A 113 -5.41 -6.75 12.57
CA SER A 113 -5.95 -8.03 13.02
C SER A 113 -7.47 -8.11 12.91
N GLU A 114 -8.14 -6.96 12.91
CA GLU A 114 -9.59 -6.87 12.78
C GLU A 114 -9.98 -7.03 11.30
N ARG A 115 -10.79 -8.05 11.01
CA ARG A 115 -11.28 -8.39 9.68
C ARG A 115 -12.73 -7.98 9.52
#